data_AF-A0A0A1H2I7-F1
#
_entry.id   AF-A0A0A1H2I7-F1
#
_cell.length_a   1.000
_cell.length_b   1.000
_cell.length_c   1.000
_cell.angle_alpha   90.00
_cell.angle_beta   90.00
_cell.angle_gamma   90.00
#
_symmetry.space_group_name_H-M   'P 1'
#
loop_
_entity.id
_entity.type
_entity.pdbx_description
1 polymer ?
#
loop_
_entity_poly.entity_id
_entity_poly.type
_entity_poly.pdbx_seq_one_letter_code
_entity_poly.pdbx_strand_id
1 'polypeptide(L)'
;MGTTILSFEDRVVIETLHHEKHSLQYIADYLGFSKTTIFNEVHHLAGEYNAVRAQTDHEVKLSHRGRKTILTTNLKRLIEEKIKIQKWSIEQVAHVVRIAYKTI
;
A
#
# COMPACT_ATOMS: atom_id res chain seq x y z
N MET A 1 -12.41 14.82 13.26
CA MET A 1 -11.50 13.69 13.01
C MET A 1 -10.90 13.91 11.63
N GLY A 2 -9.73 14.55 11.55
CA GLY A 2 -9.07 14.79 10.26
C GLY A 2 -8.55 13.47 9.67
N THR A 3 -8.63 13.33 8.35
CA THR A 3 -7.98 12.25 7.63
C THR A 3 -6.47 12.30 7.87
N THR A 4 -5.84 11.17 8.16
CA THR A 4 -4.37 11.10 8.37
C THR A 4 -3.60 10.89 7.07
N ILE A 5 -4.31 10.76 5.95
CA ILE A 5 -3.76 10.43 4.63
C ILE A 5 -4.10 11.57 3.68
N LEU A 6 -3.07 12.06 2.99
CA LEU A 6 -3.22 13.05 1.93
C LEU A 6 -3.94 12.45 0.73
N SER A 7 -5.00 13.11 0.28
CA SER A 7 -5.67 12.80 -0.98
C SER A 7 -4.86 13.29 -2.18
N PHE A 8 -5.29 12.93 -3.39
CA PHE A 8 -4.66 13.47 -4.61
C PHE A 8 -4.86 14.99 -4.73
N GLU A 9 -6.03 15.49 -4.35
CA GLU A 9 -6.33 16.93 -4.34
C GLU A 9 -5.39 17.69 -3.40
N ASP A 10 -5.16 17.16 -2.19
CA ASP A 10 -4.21 17.75 -1.24
C ASP A 10 -2.80 17.81 -1.84
N ARG A 11 -2.35 16.76 -2.53
CA ARG A 11 -1.03 16.73 -3.20
C ARG A 11 -0.90 17.80 -4.28
N VAL A 12 -1.95 18.02 -5.08
CA VAL A 12 -1.97 19.07 -6.11
C VAL A 12 -1.90 20.46 -5.47
N VAL A 13 -2.60 20.68 -4.36
CA VAL A 13 -2.51 21.93 -3.59
C VAL A 13 -1.09 22.11 -3.03
N ILE A 14 -0.49 21.07 -2.47
CA ILE A 14 0.90 21.12 -1.96
C ILE A 14 1.86 21.50 -3.10
N GLU A 15 1.73 20.88 -4.28
CA GLU A 15 2.58 21.18 -5.44
C GLU A 15 2.45 22.65 -5.85
N THR A 16 1.21 23.14 -5.98
CA THR A 16 0.94 24.53 -6.38
C THR A 16 1.53 25.54 -5.40
N LEU A 17 1.23 25.39 -4.10
CA LEU A 17 1.71 26.32 -3.07
C LEU A 17 3.24 26.23 -2.85
N HIS A 18 3.82 25.04 -3.04
CA HIS A 18 5.27 24.85 -2.97
C HIS A 18 5.99 25.54 -4.13
N HIS A 19 5.41 25.52 -5.34
CA HIS A 19 5.93 26.24 -6.51
C HIS A 19 5.86 27.76 -6.31
N GLU A 20 4.80 28.24 -5.67
CA GLU A 20 4.62 29.65 -5.26
C GLU A 20 5.54 30.07 -4.09
N LYS A 21 6.39 29.17 -3.59
CA LYS A 21 7.35 29.40 -2.49
C LYS A 21 6.68 29.76 -1.15
N HIS A 22 5.44 29.32 -0.93
CA HIS A 22 4.84 29.40 0.40
C HIS A 22 5.58 28.54 1.41
N SER A 23 5.54 28.94 2.68
CA SER A 23 6.17 28.16 3.75
C SER A 23 5.42 26.85 4.00
N LEU A 24 6.13 25.79 4.40
CA LEU A 24 5.51 24.52 4.75
C LEU A 24 4.49 24.64 5.89
N GLN A 25 4.69 25.62 6.80
CA GLN A 25 3.74 25.90 7.88
C GLN A 25 2.41 26.43 7.30
N TYR A 26 2.49 27.38 6.37
CA TYR A 26 1.31 27.92 5.70
C TYR A 26 0.51 26.83 4.97
N ILE A 27 1.19 25.96 4.22
CA ILE A 27 0.55 24.85 3.51
C ILE A 27 -0.13 23.89 4.49
N ALA A 28 0.53 23.60 5.62
CA ALA A 28 0.00 22.74 6.66
C ALA A 28 -1.27 23.33 7.30
N ASP A 29 -1.25 24.63 7.64
CA ASP A 29 -2.39 25.35 8.21
C ASP A 29 -3.54 25.43 7.21
N TYR A 30 -3.25 25.64 5.92
CA TYR A 30 -4.25 25.71 4.84
C TYR A 30 -4.99 24.37 4.65
N LEU A 31 -4.26 23.24 4.64
CA LEU A 31 -4.84 21.91 4.46
C LEU A 31 -5.30 21.26 5.77
N GLY A 32 -5.03 21.86 6.93
CA GLY A 32 -5.35 21.30 8.23
C GLY A 32 -4.51 20.08 8.62
N PHE A 33 -3.29 19.96 8.10
CA PHE A 33 -2.33 18.90 8.43
C PHE A 33 -1.21 19.40 9.34
N SER A 34 -0.41 18.47 9.87
CA SER A 34 0.83 18.84 10.57
C SER A 34 1.90 19.30 9.59
N LYS A 35 2.74 20.27 9.99
CA LYS A 35 3.92 20.68 9.21
C LYS A 35 4.82 19.50 8.86
N THR A 36 4.96 18.53 9.77
CA THR A 36 5.73 17.30 9.55
C THR A 36 5.14 16.43 8.44
N THR A 37 3.81 16.36 8.31
CA THR A 37 3.14 15.64 7.21
C THR A 37 3.51 16.27 5.87
N ILE A 38 3.40 17.60 5.76
CA ILE A 38 3.74 18.33 4.53
C ILE A 38 5.23 18.22 4.21
N PHE A 39 6.11 18.37 5.21
CA PHE A 39 7.55 18.21 5.03
C PHE A 39 7.89 16.83 4.48
N ASN A 40 7.35 15.77 5.09
CA ASN A 40 7.61 14.41 4.66
C ASN A 40 7.10 14.19 3.23
N GLU A 41 5.89 14.67 2.90
CA GLU A 41 5.33 14.54 1.55
C GLU A 41 6.21 15.23 0.49
N VAL A 42 6.61 16.49 0.73
CA VAL A 42 7.41 17.28 -0.23
C VAL A 42 8.78 16.66 -0.48
N HIS A 43 9.41 16.11 0.57
CA HIS A 43 10.78 15.55 0.51
C HIS A 43 10.79 14.03 0.31
N HIS A 44 9.64 13.41 0.09
CA HIS A 44 9.51 11.95 0.03
C HIS A 44 10.24 11.33 -1.17
N LEU A 45 10.14 11.98 -2.33
CA LEU A 45 10.75 11.53 -3.58
C LEU A 45 11.94 12.40 -3.94
N ALA A 46 12.95 11.80 -4.54
CA ALA A 46 14.10 12.53 -5.05
C ALA A 46 13.72 13.43 -6.24
N GLY A 47 14.23 14.66 -6.22
CA GLY A 47 14.02 15.68 -7.25
C GLY A 47 13.00 16.73 -6.84
N GLU A 48 12.49 17.47 -7.82
CA GLU A 48 11.40 18.42 -7.60
C GLU A 48 10.10 17.67 -7.24
N TYR A 49 9.35 18.25 -6.30
CA TYR A 49 8.08 17.67 -5.86
C TYR A 49 7.06 17.69 -6.99
N ASN A 50 6.35 16.58 -7.17
CA ASN A 50 5.29 16.46 -8.18
C ASN A 50 4.15 15.59 -7.64
N ALA A 51 2.93 16.10 -7.68
CA ALA A 51 1.77 15.45 -7.07
C ALA A 51 1.45 14.10 -7.73
N VAL A 52 1.56 14.01 -9.06
CA VAL A 52 1.27 12.77 -9.82
C VAL A 52 2.27 11.67 -9.45
N ARG A 53 3.56 12.00 -9.35
CA ARG A 53 4.58 11.05 -8.92
C ARG A 53 4.38 10.60 -7.48
N ALA A 54 4.07 11.53 -6.57
CA ALA A 54 3.79 11.21 -5.17
C ALA A 54 2.55 10.32 -5.01
N GLN A 55 1.48 10.59 -5.76
CA GLN A 55 0.28 9.78 -5.80
C GLN A 55 0.55 8.37 -6.33
N THR A 56 1.30 8.26 -7.44
CA THR A 56 1.65 6.96 -8.03
C THR A 56 2.46 6.11 -7.04
N ASP A 57 3.45 6.71 -6.36
CA ASP A 57 4.22 6.00 -5.33
C ASP A 57 3.34 5.55 -4.16
N HIS A 58 2.40 6.40 -3.73
CA HIS A 58 1.42 6.05 -2.70
C HIS A 58 0.58 4.83 -3.12
N GLU A 59 0.05 4.82 -4.33
CA GLU A 59 -0.75 3.70 -4.88
C GLU A 59 0.06 2.41 -5.00
N VAL A 60 1.31 2.50 -5.47
CA VAL A 60 2.22 1.35 -5.53
C VAL A 60 2.45 0.79 -4.14
N LYS A 61 2.72 1.64 -3.13
CA LYS A 61 2.91 1.17 -1.74
C LYS A 61 1.63 0.62 -1.15
N LEU A 62 0.48 1.18 -1.49
CA LEU A 62 -0.82 0.69 -1.09
C LEU A 62 -1.09 -0.71 -1.66
N SER A 63 -0.70 -0.97 -2.91
CA SER A 63 -0.81 -2.31 -3.54
C SER A 63 0.02 -3.38 -2.83
N HIS A 64 1.14 -2.98 -2.20
CA HIS A 64 2.01 -3.85 -1.43
C HIS A 64 1.62 -3.95 0.06
N ARG A 65 0.61 -3.19 0.49
CA ARG A 65 0.18 -3.15 1.88
C ARG A 65 -0.58 -4.44 2.24
N GLY A 66 -0.41 -4.86 3.49
CA GLY A 66 -1.11 -6.02 4.04
C GLY A 66 -0.26 -7.29 4.06
N ARG A 67 -0.82 -8.35 4.64
CA ARG A 67 -0.11 -9.63 4.78
C ARG A 67 -0.17 -10.38 3.45
N LYS A 68 0.99 -10.71 2.89
CA LYS A 68 1.08 -11.56 1.71
C LYS A 68 0.47 -12.94 1.99
N THR A 69 -0.28 -13.47 1.03
CA THR A 69 -0.86 -14.81 1.15
C THR A 69 0.23 -15.89 1.12
N ILE A 70 0.04 -16.92 1.94
CA ILE A 70 0.91 -18.11 1.99
C ILE A 70 0.67 -18.98 0.74
N LEU A 71 -0.52 -18.90 0.14
CA LEU A 71 -0.91 -19.68 -1.03
C LEU A 71 -0.35 -19.07 -2.33
N THR A 72 0.90 -19.40 -2.63
CA THR A 72 1.50 -19.10 -3.94
C THR A 72 0.79 -19.88 -5.06
N THR A 73 0.91 -19.41 -6.30
CA THR A 73 0.26 -20.05 -7.46
C THR A 73 0.68 -21.52 -7.61
N ASN A 74 1.96 -21.82 -7.40
CA ASN A 74 2.48 -23.19 -7.44
C ASN A 74 1.89 -24.04 -6.31
N LEU A 75 1.74 -23.47 -5.11
CA LEU A 75 1.18 -24.17 -3.97
C LEU A 75 -0.31 -24.47 -4.15
N LYS A 76 -1.07 -23.51 -4.70
CA LYS A 76 -2.47 -23.73 -5.07
C LYS A 76 -2.62 -24.87 -6.08
N ARG A 77 -1.79 -24.88 -7.12
CA ARG A 77 -1.79 -25.95 -8.13
C ARG A 77 -1.50 -27.31 -7.51
N LEU A 78 -0.49 -27.41 -6.64
CA LEU A 78 -0.17 -28.64 -5.94
C LEU A 78 -1.34 -29.12 -5.05
N ILE A 79 -1.95 -28.21 -4.29
CA ILE A 79 -3.13 -28.50 -3.46
C ILE A 79 -4.28 -29.01 -4.34
N GLU A 80 -4.57 -28.35 -5.46
CA GLU A 80 -5.62 -28.76 -6.39
C GLU A 80 -5.37 -30.15 -6.99
N GLU A 81 -4.14 -30.46 -7.40
CA GLU A 81 -3.77 -31.79 -7.91
C GLU A 81 -3.98 -32.87 -6.83
N LYS A 82 -3.54 -32.60 -5.59
CA LYS A 82 -3.70 -33.54 -4.47
C LYS A 82 -5.16 -33.81 -4.12
N ILE A 83 -6.00 -32.78 -4.14
CA ILE A 83 -7.44 -32.93 -3.84
C ILE A 83 -8.18 -33.56 -5.03
N LYS A 84 -8.00 -33.04 -6.25
CA LYS A 84 -8.81 -33.43 -7.41
C LYS A 84 -8.40 -34.77 -8.00
N ILE A 85 -7.09 -35.01 -8.15
CA ILE A 85 -6.54 -36.20 -8.80
C ILE A 85 -6.34 -37.31 -7.78
N GLN A 86 -5.62 -37.01 -6.69
CA GLN A 86 -5.25 -38.01 -5.69
C GLN A 86 -6.35 -38.26 -4.65
N LYS A 87 -7.42 -37.44 -4.64
CA LYS A 87 -8.59 -37.56 -3.74
C LYS A 87 -8.23 -37.55 -2.25
N TRP A 88 -7.15 -36.84 -1.89
CA TRP A 88 -6.74 -36.70 -0.49
C TRP A 88 -7.70 -35.81 0.30
N SER A 89 -7.86 -36.08 1.60
CA SER A 89 -8.63 -35.20 2.50
C SER A 89 -7.91 -33.86 2.69
N ILE A 90 -8.69 -32.83 3.02
CA ILE A 90 -8.14 -31.49 3.26
C ILE A 90 -7.15 -31.50 4.44
N GLU A 91 -7.38 -32.32 5.48
CA GLU A 91 -6.42 -32.45 6.58
C GLU A 91 -5.12 -33.14 6.16
N GLN A 92 -5.19 -34.15 5.27
CA GLN A 92 -4.01 -34.82 4.75
C GLN A 92 -3.14 -33.87 3.92
N VAL A 93 -3.77 -33.07 3.05
CA VAL A 93 -3.06 -32.05 2.26
C VAL A 93 -2.48 -30.98 3.17
N ALA A 94 -3.24 -30.51 4.17
CA ALA A 94 -2.78 -29.56 5.18
C ALA A 94 -1.52 -30.03 5.92
N HIS A 95 -1.50 -31.29 6.35
CA HIS A 95 -0.36 -31.90 7.03
C HIS A 95 0.88 -31.95 6.13
N VAL A 96 0.72 -32.38 4.87
CA VAL A 96 1.82 -32.52 3.91
C VAL A 96 2.39 -31.17 3.50
N VAL A 97 1.51 -30.19 3.29
CA VAL A 97 1.89 -28.83 2.87
C VAL A 97 2.29 -27.95 4.07
N ARG A 98 2.10 -28.44 5.31
CA ARG A 98 2.39 -27.74 6.57
C ARG A 98 1.66 -26.40 6.69
N ILE A 99 0.39 -26.37 6.28
CA ILE A 99 -0.47 -25.19 6.39
C ILE A 99 -1.71 -25.58 7.18
N ALA A 100 -2.25 -24.65 7.97
CA ALA A 100 -3.51 -24.89 8.67
C ALA A 100 -4.62 -25.22 7.67
N TYR A 101 -5.35 -26.31 7.89
CA TYR A 101 -6.37 -26.81 6.96
C TYR A 101 -7.44 -25.78 6.59
N LYS A 102 -7.76 -24.84 7.50
CA LYS A 102 -8.68 -23.70 7.24
C LYS A 102 -8.19 -22.70 6.18
N THR A 103 -6.92 -22.79 5.81
CA THR A 103 -6.28 -21.94 4.79
C THR A 103 -6.37 -22.57 3.40
N ILE A 104 -6.68 -23.87 3.32
CA ILE A 104 -6.82 -24.65 2.09
C ILE A 104 -8.29 -24.61 1.66
#